data_AF-D9PWQ1-F1
#
_entry.id   AF-D9PWQ1-F1
#
_cell.length_a   1.000
_cell.length_b   1.000
_cell.length_c   1.000
_cell.angle_alpha   90.00
_cell.angle_beta   90.00
_cell.angle_gamma   90.00
#
_symmetry.space_group_name_H-M   'P 1'
#
loop_
_entity.id
_entity.type
_entity.pdbx_description
1 polymer ?
#
loop_
_entity_poly.entity_id
_entity_poly.type
_entity_poly.pdbx_seq_one_letter_code
_entity_poly.pdbx_strand_id
1 'polypeptide(L)'
;MALPTGSNFYAVSENLMPTRTAWNLGKRLADMALVQFDVIPEKVAAVVWCVETVRDDGTMVSFVLRLMGVEPTWSSTGSAGNIKATPLSQLLADINSVRSASGLSNFTERPRVDPIVTTSGLFRDLFPRLLINMDRAYRVALAASYSEIVAAYPSLKTSLDHVLQTLVDAKYTNFRGSEPLRTNYIALHWINDTLRYMQAGLNATDAGEIAITRIFAPPVGDYGAGVSKGTEVSWTWNDRSELADIYFNRMSHAYSERSWGVSMPETFKELLKGIQTAYHSRNTNLYGVVDNDDYFDYFGGLSMAIEMMNNGRAPELYVLRYANPGNPRVMSLKQFIAIEYRTRYLNPEWIKAIINEGYQGPRTIAKYTSHLVGWEYTVPELLDSGFWDEYYDAVVADKYNLGLKTAYSKNPYAAMDILAHFAEMANRGQWNARSEQLAFIAECLGNYVAENGVSCSGSVCGDRELMKWISQYMSSDLRKKFTAALYAATGASVFAPEPSGDVNPGENPSTGPTTGPSATGGGSSGRTSADGSAGRTSAASQAVVSDSSQDSAGEEAGQQKSYEVKETHSAVNQRTEFPLYGVAGIAAILVLVGVGYFLGPGRR
;
A
#
# COMPACT_ATOMS: atom_id res chain seq x y z
N MET A 1 -27.48 -8.83 2.16
CA MET A 1 -27.45 -10.30 1.94
C MET A 1 -26.44 -10.56 0.84
N ALA A 2 -25.53 -11.53 1.03
CA ALA A 2 -24.50 -11.87 0.03
C ALA A 2 -24.88 -13.09 -0.84
N LEU A 3 -25.98 -13.77 -0.51
CA LEU A 3 -26.51 -14.92 -1.25
C LEU A 3 -27.98 -14.66 -1.63
N PRO A 4 -28.44 -15.13 -2.79
CA PRO A 4 -27.66 -15.80 -3.84
C PRO A 4 -26.70 -14.85 -4.58
N THR A 5 -25.71 -15.41 -5.29
CA THR A 5 -24.82 -14.64 -6.19
C THR A 5 -25.56 -14.20 -7.46
N GLY A 6 -24.90 -13.43 -8.34
CA GLY A 6 -25.50 -12.95 -9.60
C GLY A 6 -26.41 -11.72 -9.45
N SER A 7 -26.41 -11.08 -8.28
CA SER A 7 -27.13 -9.82 -8.02
C SER A 7 -26.19 -8.61 -8.12
N ASN A 8 -26.75 -7.43 -8.37
CA ASN A 8 -26.01 -6.17 -8.22
C ASN A 8 -25.83 -5.86 -6.73
N PHE A 9 -24.71 -6.29 -6.15
CA PHE A 9 -24.41 -6.10 -4.74
C PHE A 9 -24.17 -4.62 -4.42
N TYR A 10 -24.39 -4.25 -3.17
CA TYR A 10 -24.22 -2.88 -2.67
C TYR A 10 -23.62 -2.89 -1.27
N ALA A 11 -22.93 -1.81 -0.90
CA ALA A 11 -22.47 -1.57 0.47
C ALA A 11 -23.60 -1.04 1.35
N VAL A 12 -23.43 -1.09 2.68
CA VAL A 12 -24.40 -0.47 3.60
C VAL A 12 -24.19 1.04 3.68
N SER A 13 -25.25 1.79 4.02
CA SER A 13 -25.18 3.25 4.16
C SER A 13 -24.18 3.64 5.24
N GLU A 14 -23.25 4.54 4.90
CA GLU A 14 -22.27 5.05 5.87
C GLU A 14 -22.92 5.71 7.09
N ASN A 15 -24.18 6.19 6.99
CA ASN A 15 -24.94 6.80 8.09
C ASN A 15 -25.23 5.85 9.25
N LEU A 16 -25.14 4.54 9.02
CA LEU A 16 -25.32 3.51 10.04
C LEU A 16 -24.01 3.14 10.73
N MET A 17 -22.87 3.54 10.16
CA MET A 17 -21.55 3.11 10.62
C MET A 17 -20.91 4.11 11.61
N PRO A 18 -20.19 3.63 12.63
CA PRO A 18 -20.11 2.22 13.01
C PRO A 18 -21.44 1.73 13.63
N THR A 19 -21.85 0.50 13.31
CA THR A 19 -23.05 -0.08 13.95
C THR A 19 -22.78 -0.39 15.42
N ARG A 20 -23.83 -0.57 16.23
CA ARG A 20 -23.67 -0.98 17.64
C ARG A 20 -22.92 -2.31 17.79
N THR A 21 -23.14 -3.24 16.87
CA THR A 21 -22.45 -4.53 16.83
C THR A 21 -20.97 -4.35 16.52
N ALA A 22 -20.64 -3.55 15.50
CA ALA A 22 -19.28 -3.20 15.15
C ALA A 22 -18.55 -2.47 16.30
N TRP A 23 -19.25 -1.57 16.98
CA TRP A 23 -18.74 -0.89 18.17
C TRP A 23 -18.35 -1.86 19.28
N ASN A 24 -19.26 -2.78 19.64
CA ASN A 24 -18.98 -3.74 20.71
C ASN A 24 -17.79 -4.65 20.37
N LEU A 25 -17.68 -5.08 19.10
CA LEU A 25 -16.57 -5.91 18.65
C LEU A 25 -15.24 -5.12 18.62
N GLY A 26 -15.24 -3.92 18.05
CA GLY A 26 -14.08 -3.04 17.99
C GLY A 26 -13.59 -2.61 19.37
N LYS A 27 -14.52 -2.31 20.29
CA LYS A 27 -14.23 -2.03 21.70
C LYS A 27 -13.49 -3.21 22.34
N ARG A 28 -14.04 -4.43 22.20
CA ARG A 28 -13.42 -5.64 22.73
C ARG A 28 -12.03 -5.89 22.14
N LEU A 29 -11.86 -5.70 20.83
CA LEU A 29 -10.56 -5.86 20.15
C LEU A 29 -9.52 -4.85 20.65
N ALA A 30 -9.91 -3.60 20.87
CA ALA A 30 -9.00 -2.57 21.38
C ALA A 30 -8.58 -2.85 22.82
N ASP A 31 -9.51 -3.28 23.68
CA ASP A 31 -9.17 -3.69 25.04
C ASP A 31 -8.24 -4.92 25.00
N MET A 32 -8.52 -5.93 24.15
CA MET A 32 -7.64 -7.10 23.93
C MET A 32 -6.25 -6.76 23.37
N ALA A 33 -6.14 -5.69 22.57
CA ALA A 33 -4.86 -5.21 22.07
C ALA A 33 -4.04 -4.56 23.19
N LEU A 34 -4.67 -3.68 23.97
CA LEU A 34 -3.98 -2.94 25.02
C LEU A 34 -3.58 -3.80 26.23
N VAL A 35 -4.27 -4.90 26.52
CA VAL A 35 -3.87 -5.80 27.63
C VAL A 35 -2.56 -6.54 27.38
N GLN A 36 -2.07 -6.59 26.14
CA GLN A 36 -0.80 -7.24 25.81
C GLN A 36 0.42 -6.46 26.29
N PHE A 37 0.23 -5.19 26.67
CA PHE A 37 1.31 -4.35 27.18
C PHE A 37 1.33 -4.36 28.71
N ASP A 38 2.54 -4.25 29.27
CA ASP A 38 2.73 -3.92 30.68
C ASP A 38 2.50 -2.42 30.96
N VAL A 39 2.76 -1.58 29.95
CA VAL A 39 2.50 -0.13 29.97
C VAL A 39 1.78 0.25 28.69
N ILE A 40 0.61 0.89 28.82
CA ILE A 40 -0.20 1.30 27.67
C ILE A 40 0.60 2.28 26.80
N PRO A 41 0.77 2.03 25.49
CA PRO A 41 1.57 2.87 24.61
C PRO A 41 0.93 4.24 24.40
N GLU A 42 1.77 5.26 24.20
CA GLU A 42 1.31 6.61 23.89
C GLU A 42 0.73 6.71 22.48
N LYS A 43 1.41 6.07 21.51
CA LYS A 43 1.05 6.04 20.09
C LYS A 43 1.03 4.62 19.55
N VAL A 44 0.08 4.38 18.65
CA VAL A 44 0.00 3.16 17.84
C VAL A 44 -0.37 3.55 16.41
N ALA A 45 -0.06 2.72 15.41
CA ALA A 45 -0.56 2.93 14.07
C ALA A 45 -1.73 1.99 13.73
N ALA A 46 -2.64 2.41 12.86
CA ALA A 46 -3.80 1.64 12.46
C ALA A 46 -4.13 1.82 10.97
N VAL A 47 -4.31 0.70 10.26
CA VAL A 47 -4.76 0.70 8.86
C VAL A 47 -6.25 0.43 8.76
N VAL A 48 -7.01 1.35 8.16
CA VAL A 48 -8.47 1.24 7.95
C VAL A 48 -8.77 1.09 6.46
N TRP A 49 -9.38 -0.03 6.08
CA TRP A 49 -9.71 -0.33 4.69
C TRP A 49 -11.20 -0.30 4.40
N CYS A 50 -11.54 0.12 3.19
CA CYS A 50 -12.90 0.14 2.69
C CYS A 50 -13.54 -1.27 2.65
N VAL A 51 -12.86 -2.24 2.05
CA VAL A 51 -13.40 -3.60 1.87
C VAL A 51 -13.70 -4.27 3.20
N GLU A 52 -12.88 -4.01 4.23
CA GLU A 52 -13.17 -4.46 5.59
C GLU A 52 -14.39 -3.78 6.16
N THR A 53 -14.43 -2.44 6.06
CA THR A 53 -15.50 -1.60 6.60
C THR A 53 -16.87 -1.99 6.02
N VAL A 54 -16.93 -2.31 4.73
CA VAL A 54 -18.16 -2.82 4.07
C VAL A 54 -18.63 -4.15 4.67
N ARG A 55 -17.70 -5.01 5.12
CA ARG A 55 -18.01 -6.35 5.64
C ARG A 55 -18.26 -6.38 7.15
N ASP A 56 -17.66 -5.47 7.91
CA ASP A 56 -17.71 -5.46 9.37
C ASP A 56 -18.42 -4.26 9.99
N ASP A 57 -19.08 -3.46 9.16
CA ASP A 57 -19.90 -2.31 9.54
C ASP A 57 -19.16 -1.25 10.38
N GLY A 58 -17.83 -1.15 10.24
CA GLY A 58 -16.99 -0.16 10.93
C GLY A 58 -16.34 -0.69 12.22
N THR A 59 -15.98 -1.97 12.26
CA THR A 59 -15.33 -2.59 13.44
C THR A 59 -13.93 -2.02 13.65
N MET A 60 -13.12 -1.88 12.59
CA MET A 60 -11.77 -1.28 12.70
C MET A 60 -11.83 0.21 13.07
N VAL A 61 -12.84 0.94 12.60
CA VAL A 61 -13.09 2.33 13.05
C VAL A 61 -13.42 2.35 14.53
N SER A 62 -14.29 1.45 15.00
CA SER A 62 -14.64 1.32 16.41
C SER A 62 -13.44 0.97 17.30
N PHE A 63 -12.52 0.13 16.81
CA PHE A 63 -11.24 -0.14 17.45
C PHE A 63 -10.43 1.15 17.66
N VAL A 64 -10.28 1.97 16.61
CA VAL A 64 -9.59 3.27 16.69
C VAL A 64 -10.29 4.23 17.66
N LEU A 65 -11.62 4.36 17.60
CA LEU A 65 -12.40 5.18 18.54
C LEU A 65 -12.16 4.76 20.00
N ARG A 66 -12.15 3.44 20.25
CA ARG A 66 -11.88 2.91 21.59
C ARG A 66 -10.46 3.19 22.07
N LEU A 67 -9.44 3.17 21.20
CA LEU A 67 -8.08 3.56 21.55
C LEU A 67 -8.01 5.01 22.07
N MET A 68 -8.69 5.94 21.39
CA MET A 68 -8.82 7.34 21.82
C MET A 68 -9.68 7.52 23.10
N GLY A 69 -10.39 6.47 23.51
CA GLY A 69 -11.29 6.50 24.66
C GLY A 69 -12.59 7.26 24.39
N VAL A 70 -13.03 7.29 23.14
CA VAL A 70 -14.29 7.94 22.74
C VAL A 70 -15.24 6.91 22.17
N GLU A 71 -16.53 7.19 22.21
CA GLU A 71 -17.57 6.28 21.73
C GLU A 71 -18.61 7.00 20.87
N PRO A 72 -19.11 6.35 19.81
CA PRO A 72 -20.21 6.88 19.03
C PRO A 72 -21.52 6.84 19.83
N THR A 73 -22.42 7.76 19.49
CA THR A 73 -23.82 7.74 19.90
C THR A 73 -24.68 7.26 18.73
N TRP A 74 -25.89 6.80 19.01
CA TRP A 74 -26.82 6.39 17.95
C TRP A 74 -28.19 7.01 18.21
N SER A 75 -28.88 7.37 17.13
CA SER A 75 -30.29 7.72 17.18
C SER A 75 -31.14 6.52 17.62
N SER A 76 -32.41 6.78 17.93
CA SER A 76 -33.42 5.73 18.15
C SER A 76 -33.58 4.81 16.93
N THR A 77 -33.33 5.32 15.72
CA THR A 77 -33.38 4.57 14.45
C THR A 77 -32.09 3.78 14.16
N GLY A 78 -31.07 3.86 15.03
CA GLY A 78 -29.82 3.13 14.87
C GLY A 78 -28.76 3.79 13.99
N SER A 79 -29.02 4.99 13.46
CA SER A 79 -28.01 5.77 12.73
C SER A 79 -26.92 6.27 13.68
N ALA A 80 -25.66 6.16 13.26
CA ALA A 80 -24.52 6.65 14.03
C ALA A 80 -24.52 8.18 14.05
N GLY A 81 -24.66 8.73 15.26
CA GLY A 81 -24.71 10.16 15.56
C GLY A 81 -23.34 10.72 15.95
N ASN A 82 -23.34 11.63 16.93
CA ASN A 82 -22.12 12.28 17.42
C ASN A 82 -21.22 11.33 18.22
N ILE A 83 -20.00 11.76 18.48
CA ILE A 83 -19.03 11.07 19.33
C ILE A 83 -19.00 11.73 20.71
N LYS A 84 -18.76 10.96 21.76
CA LYS A 84 -18.55 11.48 23.12
C LYS A 84 -17.33 10.83 23.77
N ALA A 85 -16.71 11.53 24.70
CA ALA A 85 -15.65 10.97 25.53
C ALA A 85 -16.21 9.88 26.46
N THR A 86 -15.58 8.71 26.49
CA THR A 86 -15.79 7.72 27.54
C THR A 86 -15.02 8.19 28.79
N PRO A 87 -15.64 8.20 29.98
CA PRO A 87 -14.94 8.57 31.22
C PRO A 87 -13.72 7.68 31.48
N LEU A 88 -12.60 8.26 31.94
CA LEU A 88 -11.37 7.51 32.27
C LEU A 88 -11.61 6.36 33.26
N SER A 89 -12.49 6.56 34.24
CA SER A 89 -12.86 5.51 35.20
C SER A 89 -13.54 4.30 34.53
N GLN A 90 -14.38 4.55 33.52
CA GLN A 90 -15.00 3.49 32.72
C GLN A 90 -13.96 2.79 31.83
N LEU A 91 -13.07 3.55 31.17
CA LEU A 91 -11.98 2.98 30.38
C LEU A 91 -11.11 2.03 31.22
N LEU A 92 -10.77 2.46 32.43
CA LEU A 92 -9.99 1.68 33.39
C LEU A 92 -10.73 0.42 33.88
N ALA A 93 -12.00 0.56 34.24
CA ALA A 93 -12.82 -0.56 34.71
C ALA A 93 -12.97 -1.63 33.61
N ASP A 94 -13.26 -1.21 32.38
CA ASP A 94 -13.42 -2.10 31.23
C ASP A 94 -12.14 -2.90 30.96
N ILE A 95 -10.98 -2.24 30.84
CA ILE A 95 -9.73 -2.94 30.52
C ILE A 95 -9.27 -3.85 31.65
N ASN A 96 -9.47 -3.46 32.92
CA ASN A 96 -9.14 -4.29 34.07
C ASN A 96 -10.04 -5.53 34.17
N SER A 97 -11.28 -5.49 33.67
CA SER A 97 -12.10 -6.68 33.52
C SER A 97 -11.47 -7.70 32.56
N VAL A 98 -10.92 -7.23 31.43
CA VAL A 98 -10.21 -8.10 30.47
C VAL A 98 -8.91 -8.64 31.05
N ARG A 99 -8.14 -7.82 31.79
CA ARG A 99 -6.89 -8.24 32.45
C ARG A 99 -7.14 -9.29 33.52
N SER A 100 -8.12 -9.06 34.39
CA SER A 100 -8.51 -9.99 35.45
C SER A 100 -8.95 -11.34 34.87
N ALA A 101 -9.74 -11.35 33.79
CA ALA A 101 -10.13 -12.56 33.09
C ALA A 101 -8.94 -13.32 32.46
N SER A 102 -7.83 -12.63 32.22
CA SER A 102 -6.58 -13.19 31.67
C SER A 102 -5.52 -13.48 32.74
N GLY A 103 -5.85 -13.34 34.04
CA GLY A 103 -4.92 -13.56 35.14
C GLY A 103 -3.84 -12.48 35.30
N LEU A 104 -4.01 -11.31 34.67
CA LEU A 104 -3.06 -10.20 34.72
C LEU A 104 -3.41 -9.21 35.84
N SER A 105 -2.39 -8.56 36.41
CA SER A 105 -2.57 -7.49 37.41
C SER A 105 -3.31 -6.29 36.82
N ASN A 106 -4.16 -5.63 37.60
CA ASN A 106 -4.89 -4.45 37.14
C ASN A 106 -3.95 -3.28 36.84
N PHE A 107 -4.29 -2.51 35.80
CA PHE A 107 -3.74 -1.18 35.60
C PHE A 107 -4.29 -0.21 36.65
N THR A 108 -3.49 0.81 36.95
CA THR A 108 -3.89 1.95 37.78
C THR A 108 -4.53 3.07 36.96
N GLU A 109 -4.24 3.13 35.67
CA GLU A 109 -4.79 4.13 34.74
C GLU A 109 -4.95 3.55 33.34
N ARG A 110 -5.91 4.12 32.60
CA ARG A 110 -6.08 3.88 31.16
C ARG A 110 -6.03 5.25 30.47
N PRO A 111 -4.85 5.70 30.02
CA PRO A 111 -4.73 6.96 29.30
C PRO A 111 -5.37 6.87 27.92
N ARG A 112 -5.82 7.99 27.33
CA ARG A 112 -6.23 8.06 25.93
C ARG A 112 -5.01 7.86 25.04
N VAL A 113 -5.03 6.82 24.20
CA VAL A 113 -3.96 6.49 23.25
C VAL A 113 -4.14 7.37 22.00
N ASP A 114 -3.04 7.81 21.38
CA ASP A 114 -3.03 8.60 20.16
C ASP A 114 -2.74 7.70 18.92
N PRO A 115 -3.79 7.15 18.26
CA PRO A 115 -3.59 6.35 17.06
C PRO A 115 -3.21 7.24 15.85
N ILE A 116 -2.25 6.81 15.05
CA ILE A 116 -2.00 7.37 13.71
C ILE A 116 -2.70 6.46 12.70
N VAL A 117 -3.59 7.02 11.89
CA VAL A 117 -4.44 6.26 10.98
C VAL A 117 -4.01 6.44 9.55
N THR A 118 -3.83 5.34 8.84
CA THR A 118 -3.75 5.34 7.38
C THR A 118 -4.97 4.64 6.79
N THR A 119 -5.59 5.23 5.76
CA THR A 119 -6.77 4.64 5.09
C THR A 119 -6.48 4.33 3.63
N SER A 120 -7.24 3.40 3.03
CA SER A 120 -7.21 3.25 1.57
C SER A 120 -7.92 4.40 0.87
N GLY A 121 -7.56 4.67 -0.39
CA GLY A 121 -8.26 5.67 -1.22
C GLY A 121 -9.75 5.39 -1.36
N LEU A 122 -10.13 4.11 -1.48
CA LEU A 122 -11.53 3.68 -1.50
C LEU A 122 -12.28 4.03 -0.20
N PHE A 123 -11.61 4.01 0.96
CA PHE A 123 -12.27 4.35 2.23
C PHE A 123 -12.60 5.84 2.27
N ARG A 124 -11.67 6.69 1.82
CA ARG A 124 -11.90 8.13 1.65
C ARG A 124 -13.11 8.40 0.75
N ASP A 125 -13.24 7.66 -0.34
CA ASP A 125 -14.27 7.91 -1.35
C ASP A 125 -15.65 7.37 -0.96
N LEU A 126 -15.71 6.20 -0.32
CA LEU A 126 -16.97 5.53 0.04
C LEU A 126 -17.47 5.85 1.45
N PHE A 127 -16.59 6.27 2.36
CA PHE A 127 -16.93 6.57 3.75
C PHE A 127 -16.43 7.95 4.23
N PRO A 128 -16.62 9.03 3.45
CA PRO A 128 -16.11 10.34 3.83
C PRO A 128 -16.70 10.86 5.15
N ARG A 129 -17.96 10.56 5.46
CA ARG A 129 -18.57 10.95 6.73
C ARG A 129 -17.95 10.20 7.90
N LEU A 130 -17.60 8.93 7.71
CA LEU A 130 -16.93 8.14 8.74
C LEU A 130 -15.52 8.66 9.01
N LEU A 131 -14.81 9.08 7.98
CA LEU A 131 -13.51 9.75 8.10
C LEU A 131 -13.64 11.07 8.88
N ILE A 132 -14.60 11.93 8.52
CA ILE A 132 -14.88 13.18 9.25
C ILE A 132 -15.24 12.89 10.72
N ASN A 133 -16.02 11.85 10.98
CA ASN A 133 -16.33 11.45 12.35
C ASN A 133 -15.07 11.00 13.10
N MET A 134 -14.13 10.30 12.46
CA MET A 134 -12.84 9.99 13.08
C MET A 134 -12.02 11.25 13.39
N ASP A 135 -11.97 12.25 12.50
CA ASP A 135 -11.32 13.54 12.80
C ASP A 135 -11.96 14.22 14.02
N ARG A 136 -13.30 14.29 14.05
CA ARG A 136 -14.05 14.82 15.21
C ARG A 136 -13.77 14.03 16.49
N ALA A 137 -13.48 12.74 16.38
CA ALA A 137 -13.14 11.89 17.52
C ALA A 137 -11.84 12.35 18.21
N TYR A 138 -10.80 12.71 17.44
CA TYR A 138 -9.58 13.30 17.98
C TYR A 138 -9.87 14.64 18.67
N ARG A 139 -10.72 15.48 18.07
CA ARG A 139 -11.12 16.77 18.66
C ARG A 139 -11.89 16.58 19.97
N VAL A 140 -12.76 15.56 20.06
CA VAL A 140 -13.47 15.20 21.30
C VAL A 140 -12.50 14.71 22.36
N ALA A 141 -11.54 13.85 21.99
CA ALA A 141 -10.52 13.36 22.91
C ALA A 141 -9.61 14.49 23.43
N LEU A 142 -9.21 15.42 22.56
CA LEU A 142 -8.47 16.63 22.93
C LEU A 142 -9.28 17.50 23.90
N ALA A 143 -10.56 17.74 23.59
CA ALA A 143 -11.43 18.58 24.42
C ALA A 143 -11.67 18.02 25.82
N ALA A 144 -11.51 16.71 26.03
CA ALA A 144 -11.63 16.09 27.34
C ALA A 144 -10.65 16.69 28.37
N SER A 145 -9.53 17.27 27.92
CA SER A 145 -8.54 17.97 28.76
C SER A 145 -8.59 19.50 28.63
N TYR A 146 -9.63 20.09 28.03
CA TYR A 146 -9.71 21.53 27.72
C TYR A 146 -9.30 22.44 28.88
N SER A 147 -9.89 22.26 30.06
CA SER A 147 -9.63 23.14 31.22
C SER A 147 -8.18 23.05 31.70
N GLU A 148 -7.59 21.86 31.68
CA GLU A 148 -6.19 21.64 32.06
C GLU A 148 -5.23 22.28 31.05
N ILE A 149 -5.53 22.17 29.74
CA ILE A 149 -4.72 22.80 28.69
C ILE A 149 -4.74 24.32 28.83
N VAL A 150 -5.93 24.93 29.00
CA VAL A 150 -6.06 26.39 29.11
C VAL A 150 -5.40 26.91 30.39
N ALA A 151 -5.48 26.16 31.49
CA ALA A 151 -4.83 26.54 32.75
C ALA A 151 -3.30 26.47 32.67
N ALA A 152 -2.76 25.38 32.11
CA ALA A 152 -1.31 25.16 32.04
C ALA A 152 -0.64 25.91 30.86
N TYR A 153 -1.36 26.11 29.75
CA TYR A 153 -0.86 26.71 28.52
C TYR A 153 -1.81 27.79 27.96
N PRO A 154 -1.97 28.94 28.64
CA PRO A 154 -2.92 29.98 28.21
C PRO A 154 -2.69 30.49 26.79
N SER A 155 -1.43 30.48 26.31
CA SER A 155 -1.05 30.87 24.94
C SER A 155 -1.68 29.98 23.86
N LEU A 156 -2.05 28.74 24.20
CA LEU A 156 -2.67 27.80 23.26
C LEU A 156 -4.19 27.95 23.17
N LYS A 157 -4.83 28.76 24.02
CA LYS A 157 -6.29 28.87 24.09
C LYS A 157 -6.91 29.22 22.73
N THR A 158 -6.34 30.20 22.01
CA THR A 158 -6.84 30.61 20.69
C THR A 158 -6.79 29.46 19.68
N SER A 159 -5.69 28.72 19.68
CA SER A 159 -5.50 27.54 18.83
C SER A 159 -6.49 26.43 19.18
N LEU A 160 -6.63 26.13 20.48
CA LEU A 160 -7.54 25.11 20.99
C LEU A 160 -9.00 25.43 20.68
N ASP A 161 -9.43 26.68 20.91
CA ASP A 161 -10.80 27.11 20.59
C ASP A 161 -11.06 27.01 19.08
N HIS A 162 -10.07 27.35 18.25
CA HIS A 162 -10.19 27.22 16.79
C HIS A 162 -10.35 25.76 16.35
N VAL A 163 -9.52 24.85 16.89
CA VAL A 163 -9.61 23.41 16.63
C VAL A 163 -10.96 22.84 17.07
N LEU A 164 -11.46 23.26 18.23
CA LEU A 164 -12.72 22.76 18.77
C LEU A 164 -13.96 23.42 18.16
N GLN A 165 -13.80 24.51 17.40
CA GLN A 165 -14.91 25.15 16.69
C GLN A 165 -15.60 24.17 15.72
N THR A 166 -14.86 23.24 15.12
CA THR A 166 -15.41 22.16 14.30
C THR A 166 -16.48 21.34 15.03
N LEU A 167 -16.30 21.09 16.33
CA LEU A 167 -17.31 20.38 17.14
C LEU A 167 -18.54 21.26 17.42
N VAL A 168 -18.34 22.57 17.64
CA VAL A 168 -19.42 23.53 17.82
C VAL A 168 -20.27 23.64 16.56
N ASP A 169 -19.63 23.75 15.39
CA ASP A 169 -20.30 23.80 14.09
C ASP A 169 -21.09 22.51 13.81
N ALA A 170 -20.54 21.37 14.25
CA ALA A 170 -21.19 20.06 14.23
C ALA A 170 -22.23 19.84 15.36
N LYS A 171 -22.55 20.89 16.14
CA LYS A 171 -23.57 20.90 17.21
C LYS A 171 -23.28 19.94 18.37
N TYR A 172 -22.01 19.67 18.66
CA TYR A 172 -21.62 18.96 19.88
C TYR A 172 -21.85 19.88 21.08
N THR A 173 -22.31 19.32 22.19
CA THR A 173 -22.52 20.03 23.45
C THR A 173 -21.79 19.30 24.59
N ASN A 174 -21.44 20.03 25.65
CA ASN A 174 -20.81 19.48 26.86
C ASN A 174 -19.56 18.60 26.60
N PHE A 175 -18.77 18.94 25.58
CA PHE A 175 -17.60 18.15 25.18
C PHE A 175 -16.28 18.62 25.81
N ARG A 176 -16.28 19.78 26.50
CA ARG A 176 -15.10 20.29 27.21
C ARG A 176 -15.00 19.66 28.60
N GLY A 177 -13.84 19.08 28.91
CA GLY A 177 -13.57 18.42 30.19
C GLY A 177 -12.38 19.01 30.95
N SER A 178 -11.99 18.32 32.01
CA SER A 178 -10.85 18.63 32.90
C SER A 178 -10.01 17.39 33.20
N GLU A 179 -9.88 16.48 32.24
CA GLU A 179 -9.06 15.28 32.41
C GLU A 179 -7.58 15.64 32.52
N PRO A 180 -6.83 15.04 33.46
CA PRO A 180 -5.41 15.30 33.62
C PRO A 180 -4.62 15.03 32.33
N LEU A 181 -3.68 15.92 32.00
CA LEU A 181 -2.87 15.79 30.78
C LEU A 181 -2.09 14.47 30.73
N ARG A 182 -1.57 13.98 31.87
CA ARG A 182 -0.85 12.69 31.95
C ARG A 182 -1.65 11.48 31.47
N THR A 183 -2.99 11.59 31.47
CA THR A 183 -3.90 10.52 31.03
C THR A 183 -4.48 10.75 29.64
N ASN A 184 -3.97 11.72 28.88
CA ASN A 184 -4.47 12.07 27.56
C ASN A 184 -3.31 12.34 26.58
N TYR A 185 -2.80 11.28 25.95
CA TYR A 185 -1.65 11.40 25.06
C TYR A 185 -1.96 12.21 23.80
N ILE A 186 -3.21 12.19 23.32
CA ILE A 186 -3.66 13.07 22.21
C ILE A 186 -3.49 14.53 22.60
N ALA A 187 -3.91 14.93 23.80
CA ALA A 187 -3.74 16.29 24.29
C ALA A 187 -2.26 16.66 24.48
N LEU A 188 -1.45 15.77 25.06
CA LEU A 188 -0.02 15.99 25.25
C LEU A 188 0.72 16.18 23.92
N HIS A 189 0.47 15.32 22.94
CA HIS A 189 1.08 15.45 21.61
C HIS A 189 0.60 16.73 20.90
N TRP A 190 -0.70 17.04 20.97
CA TRP A 190 -1.23 18.28 20.38
C TRP A 190 -0.58 19.53 20.97
N ILE A 191 -0.39 19.60 22.29
CA ILE A 191 0.32 20.71 22.95
C ILE A 191 1.74 20.83 22.41
N ASN A 192 2.49 19.74 22.42
CA ASN A 192 3.89 19.71 21.99
C ASN A 192 4.04 20.11 20.52
N ASP A 193 3.20 19.55 19.65
CA ASP A 193 3.20 19.84 18.22
C ASP A 193 2.80 21.29 17.92
N THR A 194 1.74 21.79 18.57
CA THR A 194 1.29 23.17 18.38
C THR A 194 2.38 24.16 18.77
N LEU A 195 3.02 23.95 19.94
CA LEU A 195 4.13 24.80 20.39
C LEU A 195 5.31 24.74 19.41
N ARG A 196 5.66 23.55 18.91
CA ARG A 196 6.74 23.36 17.94
C ARG A 196 6.45 24.09 16.63
N TYR A 197 5.23 23.98 16.09
CA TYR A 197 4.86 24.67 14.86
C TYR A 197 4.79 26.20 15.03
N MET A 198 4.32 26.68 16.18
CA MET A 198 4.35 28.12 16.50
C MET A 198 5.79 28.64 16.60
N GLN A 199 6.70 27.87 17.22
CA GLN A 199 8.13 28.21 17.25
C GLN A 199 8.76 28.22 15.86
N ALA A 200 8.27 27.40 14.94
CA ALA A 200 8.65 27.40 13.53
C ALA A 200 8.02 28.55 12.71
N GLY A 201 7.23 29.42 13.34
CA GLY A 201 6.69 30.63 12.72
C GLY A 201 5.26 30.49 12.18
N LEU A 202 4.59 29.35 12.38
CA LEU A 202 3.17 29.22 12.02
C LEU A 202 2.32 30.03 12.99
N ASN A 203 1.23 30.61 12.49
CA ASN A 203 0.24 31.23 13.35
C ASN A 203 -0.46 30.17 14.22
N ALA A 204 -1.01 30.61 15.35
CA ALA A 204 -1.56 29.70 16.36
C ALA A 204 -2.69 28.80 15.83
N THR A 205 -3.54 29.29 14.91
CA THR A 205 -4.66 28.51 14.38
C THR A 205 -4.17 27.41 13.45
N ASP A 206 -3.27 27.72 12.52
CA ASP A 206 -2.72 26.74 11.57
C ASP A 206 -1.87 25.71 12.30
N ALA A 207 -1.06 26.14 13.29
CA ALA A 207 -0.27 25.24 14.13
C ALA A 207 -1.16 24.21 14.84
N GLY A 208 -2.30 24.63 15.38
CA GLY A 208 -3.25 23.75 16.06
C GLY A 208 -3.96 22.77 15.13
N GLU A 209 -4.35 23.22 13.94
CA GLU A 209 -5.00 22.36 12.94
C GLU A 209 -4.04 21.29 12.38
N ILE A 210 -2.79 21.64 12.14
CA ILE A 210 -1.78 20.65 11.75
C ILE A 210 -1.51 19.70 12.91
N ALA A 211 -1.39 20.22 14.14
CA ALA A 211 -1.10 19.41 15.33
C ALA A 211 -2.19 18.37 15.65
N ILE A 212 -3.46 18.58 15.29
CA ILE A 212 -4.54 17.60 15.53
C ILE A 212 -4.72 16.59 14.39
N THR A 213 -4.02 16.77 13.26
CA THR A 213 -4.14 15.90 12.09
C THR A 213 -3.55 14.51 12.36
N ARG A 214 -4.33 13.45 12.11
CA ARG A 214 -3.96 12.06 12.43
C ARG A 214 -4.38 11.01 11.38
N ILE A 215 -5.08 11.41 10.32
CA ILE A 215 -5.63 10.51 9.31
C ILE A 215 -5.01 10.82 7.96
N PHE A 216 -4.42 9.81 7.34
CA PHE A 216 -3.67 9.93 6.09
C PHE A 216 -4.11 8.88 5.07
N ALA A 217 -4.04 9.20 3.77
CA ALA A 217 -4.38 8.28 2.69
C ALA A 217 -3.60 8.63 1.40
N PRO A 218 -3.78 7.86 0.31
CA PRO A 218 -3.35 8.29 -1.03
C PRO A 218 -3.99 9.62 -1.44
N PRO A 219 -3.37 10.39 -2.37
CA PRO A 219 -3.93 11.65 -2.85
C PRO A 219 -5.31 11.47 -3.49
N VAL A 220 -6.11 12.55 -3.52
CA VAL A 220 -7.45 12.54 -4.11
C VAL A 220 -7.39 12.05 -5.57
N GLY A 221 -8.25 11.09 -5.90
CA GLY A 221 -8.29 10.48 -7.24
C GLY A 221 -7.29 9.34 -7.45
N ASP A 222 -6.44 9.06 -6.45
CA ASP A 222 -5.39 8.04 -6.54
C ASP A 222 -5.59 6.93 -5.48
N TYR A 223 -4.96 5.77 -5.71
CA TYR A 223 -5.15 4.55 -4.92
C TYR A 223 -3.85 3.74 -4.76
N GLY A 224 -3.73 3.00 -3.66
CA GLY A 224 -2.53 2.20 -3.37
C GLY A 224 -1.42 3.04 -2.76
N ALA A 225 -0.62 2.42 -1.90
CA ALA A 225 0.57 3.00 -1.29
C ALA A 225 1.80 2.95 -2.21
N GLY A 226 1.73 2.17 -3.30
CA GLY A 226 2.73 2.09 -4.38
C GLY A 226 3.95 1.23 -4.08
N VAL A 227 4.04 0.69 -2.86
CA VAL A 227 5.08 -0.24 -2.44
C VAL A 227 5.01 -1.53 -3.24
N SER A 228 3.82 -2.08 -3.53
CA SER A 228 3.72 -3.30 -4.35
C SER A 228 4.31 -3.12 -5.75
N LYS A 229 4.14 -1.94 -6.35
CA LYS A 229 4.71 -1.62 -7.66
C LYS A 229 6.22 -1.51 -7.56
N GLY A 230 6.74 -0.93 -6.48
CA GLY A 230 8.18 -0.94 -6.18
C GLY A 230 8.75 -2.35 -6.02
N THR A 231 8.01 -3.28 -5.41
CA THR A 231 8.45 -4.68 -5.27
C THR A 231 8.43 -5.45 -6.58
N GLU A 232 7.54 -5.12 -7.52
CA GLU A 232 7.50 -5.73 -8.86
C GLU A 232 8.71 -5.32 -9.73
N VAL A 233 9.32 -4.16 -9.44
CA VAL A 233 10.52 -3.65 -10.12
C VAL A 233 11.74 -3.66 -9.21
N SER A 234 11.95 -4.76 -8.50
CA SER A 234 12.93 -4.90 -7.42
C SER A 234 14.39 -4.60 -7.79
N TRP A 235 14.74 -4.62 -9.08
CA TRP A 235 16.06 -4.25 -9.63
C TRP A 235 16.28 -2.74 -9.77
N THR A 236 15.28 -1.91 -9.49
CA THR A 236 15.36 -0.44 -9.63
C THR A 236 15.79 0.28 -8.35
N TRP A 237 15.89 -0.45 -7.24
CA TRP A 237 16.31 0.06 -5.94
C TRP A 237 17.31 -0.90 -5.28
N ASN A 238 18.19 -0.36 -4.46
CA ASN A 238 19.21 -1.14 -3.76
C ASN A 238 18.87 -1.31 -2.28
N ASP A 239 18.21 -0.31 -1.69
CA ASP A 239 17.89 -0.26 -0.26
C ASP A 239 16.37 -0.20 -0.04
N ARG A 240 15.87 -0.92 0.98
CA ARG A 240 14.44 -0.94 1.35
C ARG A 240 13.91 0.45 1.73
N SER A 241 14.77 1.36 2.17
CA SER A 241 14.41 2.76 2.43
C SER A 241 13.81 3.46 1.20
N GLU A 242 14.20 3.08 -0.01
CA GLU A 242 13.62 3.61 -1.26
C GLU A 242 12.14 3.21 -1.40
N LEU A 243 11.75 2.03 -0.93
CA LEU A 243 10.34 1.61 -0.86
C LEU A 243 9.57 2.41 0.21
N ALA A 244 10.22 2.73 1.34
CA ALA A 244 9.62 3.59 2.36
C ALA A 244 9.39 5.02 1.83
N ASP A 245 10.29 5.54 0.99
CA ASP A 245 10.11 6.83 0.32
C ASP A 245 8.91 6.82 -0.65
N ILE A 246 8.70 5.73 -1.40
CA ILE A 246 7.48 5.54 -2.21
C ILE A 246 6.23 5.62 -1.32
N TYR A 247 6.25 4.92 -0.19
CA TYR A 247 5.16 4.97 0.78
C TYR A 247 4.89 6.39 1.26
N PHE A 248 5.91 7.14 1.69
CA PHE A 248 5.75 8.53 2.12
C PHE A 248 5.19 9.42 1.01
N ASN A 249 5.69 9.29 -0.21
CA ASN A 249 5.22 10.09 -1.34
C ASN A 249 3.72 9.92 -1.62
N ARG A 250 3.19 8.70 -1.42
CA ARG A 250 1.78 8.41 -1.69
C ARG A 250 0.90 8.60 -0.46
N MET A 251 1.34 8.13 0.70
CA MET A 251 0.50 8.03 1.90
C MET A 251 0.52 9.27 2.79
N SER A 252 1.26 10.33 2.47
CA SER A 252 1.36 11.53 3.31
C SER A 252 0.27 12.59 3.07
N HIS A 253 -0.92 12.22 2.58
CA HIS A 253 -2.00 13.18 2.35
C HIS A 253 -3.00 13.15 3.49
N ALA A 254 -3.15 14.29 4.18
CA ALA A 254 -4.01 14.45 5.34
C ALA A 254 -5.49 14.58 4.96
N TYR A 255 -6.34 13.95 5.76
CA TYR A 255 -7.79 14.00 5.65
C TYR A 255 -8.43 14.33 7.01
N SER A 256 -9.26 15.36 7.01
CA SER A 256 -10.00 15.87 8.16
C SER A 256 -11.23 16.64 7.67
N GLU A 257 -12.04 17.17 8.58
CA GLU A 257 -13.16 18.02 8.19
C GLU A 257 -12.73 19.34 7.51
N ARG A 258 -11.54 19.85 7.82
CA ARG A 258 -11.02 21.13 7.29
C ARG A 258 -9.97 20.99 6.19
N SER A 259 -9.32 19.84 6.11
CA SER A 259 -8.27 19.55 5.12
C SER A 259 -8.57 18.23 4.43
N TRP A 260 -8.76 18.23 3.11
CA TRP A 260 -9.11 17.04 2.35
C TRP A 260 -8.07 16.74 1.27
N GLY A 261 -7.16 15.80 1.53
CA GLY A 261 -6.10 15.41 0.60
C GLY A 261 -4.91 16.37 0.55
N VAL A 262 -4.65 17.09 1.64
CA VAL A 262 -3.53 18.06 1.72
C VAL A 262 -2.23 17.30 1.97
N SER A 263 -1.22 17.49 1.12
CA SER A 263 0.09 16.85 1.30
C SER A 263 0.80 17.38 2.55
N MET A 264 1.18 16.48 3.47
CA MET A 264 1.83 16.79 4.75
C MET A 264 2.93 15.75 5.11
N PRO A 265 3.96 15.55 4.27
CA PRO A 265 4.99 14.53 4.49
C PRO A 265 5.77 14.70 5.79
N GLU A 266 6.16 15.92 6.15
CA GLU A 266 6.93 16.16 7.37
C GLU A 266 6.10 15.92 8.64
N THR A 267 4.83 16.31 8.62
CA THR A 267 3.90 16.00 9.72
C THR A 267 3.72 14.49 9.86
N PHE A 268 3.49 13.78 8.75
CA PHE A 268 3.29 12.33 8.79
C PHE A 268 4.53 11.60 9.31
N LYS A 269 5.72 11.94 8.79
CA LYS A 269 7.02 11.42 9.27
C LYS A 269 7.20 11.60 10.78
N GLU A 270 6.92 12.80 11.31
CA GLU A 270 7.03 13.02 12.75
C GLU A 270 6.07 12.15 13.56
N LEU A 271 4.82 12.03 13.11
CA LEU A 271 3.80 11.25 13.80
C LEU A 271 4.18 9.78 13.94
N LEU A 272 4.91 9.23 12.95
CA LEU A 272 5.38 7.83 12.98
C LEU A 272 6.51 7.57 14.00
N LYS A 273 7.26 8.60 14.44
CA LYS A 273 8.35 8.43 15.41
C LYS A 273 7.85 7.87 16.73
N GLY A 274 8.54 6.89 17.29
CA GLY A 274 8.22 6.28 18.58
C GLY A 274 7.04 5.30 18.55
N ILE A 275 6.39 5.09 17.40
CA ILE A 275 5.38 4.03 17.28
C ILE A 275 6.08 2.68 17.36
N GLN A 276 5.68 1.85 18.31
CA GLN A 276 6.23 0.50 18.51
C GLN A 276 5.29 -0.59 17.99
N THR A 277 4.03 -0.26 17.71
CA THR A 277 3.01 -1.24 17.33
C THR A 277 2.06 -0.69 16.29
N ALA A 278 1.74 -1.50 15.28
CA ALA A 278 0.74 -1.19 14.27
C ALA A 278 -0.30 -2.30 14.14
N TYR A 279 -1.54 -1.91 13.83
CA TYR A 279 -2.68 -2.81 13.71
C TYR A 279 -3.33 -2.73 12.34
N HIS A 280 -3.69 -3.89 11.79
CA HIS A 280 -4.62 -3.98 10.68
C HIS A 280 -5.63 -5.11 10.94
N SER A 281 -6.83 -5.03 10.36
CA SER A 281 -7.84 -6.05 10.55
C SER A 281 -7.69 -7.20 9.55
N ARG A 282 -8.39 -8.31 9.79
CA ARG A 282 -8.90 -9.19 8.74
C ARG A 282 -10.15 -9.95 9.20
N ASN A 283 -11.26 -9.73 8.48
CA ASN A 283 -12.60 -10.14 8.88
C ASN A 283 -13.21 -11.31 8.06
N THR A 284 -12.39 -12.02 7.28
CA THR A 284 -12.81 -13.16 6.46
C THR A 284 -11.84 -14.33 6.60
N ASN A 285 -12.31 -15.55 6.31
CA ASN A 285 -11.46 -16.74 6.11
C ASN A 285 -11.23 -17.04 4.62
N LEU A 286 -11.84 -16.29 3.71
CA LEU A 286 -11.74 -16.52 2.27
C LEU A 286 -10.34 -16.15 1.73
N TYR A 287 -9.84 -15.00 2.16
CA TYR A 287 -8.51 -14.47 1.81
C TYR A 287 -7.75 -14.16 3.10
N GLY A 288 -6.43 -14.24 3.09
CA GLY A 288 -5.60 -13.81 4.22
C GLY A 288 -4.71 -12.62 3.85
N VAL A 289 -3.53 -12.53 4.45
CA VAL A 289 -2.63 -11.36 4.29
C VAL A 289 -1.60 -11.53 3.17
N VAL A 290 -1.42 -12.75 2.66
CA VAL A 290 -0.55 -13.04 1.50
C VAL A 290 -1.38 -13.16 0.21
N ASP A 291 -2.70 -13.06 0.31
CA ASP A 291 -3.62 -13.30 -0.80
C ASP A 291 -3.66 -12.19 -1.85
N ASN A 292 -3.46 -10.95 -1.44
CA ASN A 292 -3.34 -9.78 -2.31
C ASN A 292 -2.10 -8.97 -1.95
N ASP A 293 -1.64 -8.19 -2.92
CA ASP A 293 -0.52 -7.28 -2.79
C ASP A 293 -0.83 -6.08 -1.90
N ASP A 294 -2.09 -5.62 -1.89
CA ASP A 294 -2.54 -4.49 -1.08
C ASP A 294 -2.14 -4.63 0.40
N TYR A 295 -2.13 -5.84 0.98
CA TYR A 295 -1.87 -5.97 2.42
C TYR A 295 -0.44 -5.57 2.77
N PHE A 296 0.56 -6.05 2.03
CA PHE A 296 1.94 -5.62 2.25
C PHE A 296 2.17 -4.21 1.69
N ASP A 297 1.46 -3.81 0.63
CA ASP A 297 1.52 -2.44 0.07
C ASP A 297 1.23 -1.39 1.15
N TYR A 298 0.15 -1.56 1.90
CA TYR A 298 -0.24 -0.63 2.96
C TYR A 298 0.43 -0.94 4.30
N PHE A 299 0.36 -2.19 4.79
CA PHE A 299 0.78 -2.52 6.16
C PHE A 299 2.27 -2.80 6.26
N GLY A 300 2.85 -3.49 5.28
CA GLY A 300 4.29 -3.62 5.14
C GLY A 300 4.95 -2.28 4.81
N GLY A 301 4.34 -1.49 3.91
CA GLY A 301 4.74 -0.10 3.65
C GLY A 301 4.76 0.78 4.89
N LEU A 302 3.71 0.72 5.72
CA LEU A 302 3.64 1.42 7.00
C LEU A 302 4.74 0.96 7.96
N SER A 303 5.04 -0.35 7.99
CA SER A 303 6.12 -0.91 8.79
C SER A 303 7.47 -0.28 8.43
N MET A 304 7.81 -0.27 7.13
CA MET A 304 9.06 0.33 6.65
C MET A 304 9.12 1.85 6.93
N ALA A 305 8.01 2.55 6.78
CA ALA A 305 7.93 3.97 7.09
C ALA A 305 8.19 4.25 8.59
N ILE A 306 7.61 3.44 9.49
CA ILE A 306 7.86 3.54 10.93
C ILE A 306 9.31 3.16 11.26
N GLU A 307 9.83 2.09 10.66
CA GLU A 307 11.21 1.63 10.83
C GLU A 307 12.22 2.73 10.47
N MET A 308 12.02 3.38 9.32
CA MET A 308 12.84 4.52 8.88
C MET A 308 12.81 5.66 9.92
N MET A 309 11.64 5.97 10.47
CA MET A 309 11.49 7.05 11.46
C MET A 309 12.00 6.66 12.87
N ASN A 310 12.24 5.37 13.13
CA ASN A 310 12.65 4.83 14.42
C ASN A 310 14.12 4.39 14.47
N ASN A 311 14.95 4.91 13.57
CA ASN A 311 16.37 4.54 13.43
C ASN A 311 16.57 3.04 13.16
N GLY A 312 15.78 2.48 12.22
CA GLY A 312 15.90 1.08 11.79
C GLY A 312 15.17 0.08 12.71
N ARG A 313 14.32 0.54 13.64
CA ARG A 313 13.52 -0.34 14.50
C ARG A 313 12.10 -0.46 13.98
N ALA A 314 11.79 -1.59 13.35
CA ALA A 314 10.46 -1.91 12.86
C ALA A 314 9.44 -2.05 14.02
N PRO A 315 8.16 -1.69 13.79
CA PRO A 315 7.11 -1.90 14.77
C PRO A 315 6.67 -3.36 14.83
N GLU A 316 6.13 -3.78 15.96
CA GLU A 316 5.38 -5.03 16.04
C GLU A 316 4.06 -4.90 15.28
N LEU A 317 3.82 -5.82 14.35
CA LEU A 317 2.63 -5.81 13.51
C LEU A 317 1.59 -6.81 14.02
N TYR A 318 0.36 -6.36 14.19
CA TYR A 318 -0.75 -7.18 14.65
C TYR A 318 -1.93 -7.20 13.69
N VAL A 319 -2.49 -8.39 13.47
CA VAL A 319 -3.73 -8.62 12.73
C VAL A 319 -4.87 -8.85 13.71
N LEU A 320 -5.88 -7.98 13.66
CA LEU A 320 -7.16 -8.19 14.35
C LEU A 320 -7.98 -9.20 13.54
N ARG A 321 -7.95 -10.47 13.95
CA ARG A 321 -8.67 -11.56 13.28
C ARG A 321 -10.04 -11.73 13.90
N TYR A 322 -11.09 -11.47 13.12
CA TYR A 322 -12.47 -11.56 13.61
C TYR A 322 -13.48 -12.06 12.56
N ALA A 323 -13.04 -12.89 11.62
CA ALA A 323 -13.93 -13.64 10.73
C ALA A 323 -14.98 -14.49 11.48
N ASN A 324 -14.66 -14.90 12.72
CA ASN A 324 -15.63 -15.38 13.69
C ASN A 324 -15.77 -14.33 14.81
N PRO A 325 -16.81 -13.47 14.79
CA PRO A 325 -17.04 -12.43 15.79
C PRO A 325 -17.25 -12.95 17.22
N GLY A 326 -17.63 -14.23 17.38
CA GLY A 326 -17.75 -14.87 18.69
C GLY A 326 -16.40 -15.17 19.34
N ASN A 327 -15.35 -15.31 18.53
CA ASN A 327 -14.01 -15.68 18.97
C ASN A 327 -12.92 -14.78 18.33
N PRO A 328 -12.96 -13.46 18.55
CA PRO A 328 -11.97 -12.55 17.99
C PRO A 328 -10.59 -12.79 18.60
N ARG A 329 -9.54 -12.47 17.84
CA ARG A 329 -8.14 -12.59 18.25
C ARG A 329 -7.35 -11.38 17.80
N VAL A 330 -6.42 -10.95 18.64
CA VAL A 330 -5.33 -10.05 18.26
C VAL A 330 -4.11 -10.95 18.11
N MET A 331 -3.59 -11.08 16.88
CA MET A 331 -2.50 -12.00 16.56
C MET A 331 -1.33 -11.20 16.01
N SER A 332 -0.09 -11.58 16.32
CA SER A 332 1.03 -10.99 15.58
C SER A 332 0.92 -11.40 14.11
N LEU A 333 1.45 -10.56 13.21
CA LEU A 333 1.48 -10.85 11.78
C LEU A 333 2.18 -12.18 11.50
N LYS A 334 3.31 -12.43 12.20
CA LYS A 334 4.03 -13.71 12.14
C LYS A 334 3.15 -14.89 12.53
N GLN A 335 2.36 -14.80 13.60
CA GLN A 335 1.41 -15.85 13.98
C GLN A 335 0.30 -16.05 12.95
N PHE A 336 -0.19 -14.96 12.35
CA PHE A 336 -1.24 -15.02 11.34
C PHE A 336 -0.73 -15.72 10.07
N ILE A 337 0.40 -15.27 9.53
CA ILE A 337 1.05 -15.87 8.36
C ILE A 337 1.40 -17.33 8.64
N ALA A 338 1.87 -17.65 9.85
CA ALA A 338 2.15 -19.02 10.29
C ALA A 338 0.96 -19.98 10.22
N ILE A 339 -0.26 -19.48 10.40
CA ILE A 339 -1.49 -20.25 10.21
C ILE A 339 -1.85 -20.28 8.72
N GLU A 340 -1.75 -19.14 8.04
CA GLU A 340 -2.13 -19.01 6.64
C GLU A 340 -1.33 -19.93 5.72
N TYR A 341 0.01 -19.93 5.80
CA TYR A 341 0.81 -20.77 4.90
C TYR A 341 0.62 -22.27 5.18
N ARG A 342 0.45 -22.67 6.46
CA ARG A 342 0.17 -24.08 6.81
C ARG A 342 -1.19 -24.58 6.36
N THR A 343 -2.16 -23.67 6.25
CA THR A 343 -3.52 -24.01 5.83
C THR A 343 -3.71 -23.88 4.31
N ARG A 344 -2.82 -23.16 3.61
CA ARG A 344 -2.88 -22.91 2.16
C ARG A 344 -1.57 -23.26 1.43
N TYR A 345 -0.56 -22.40 1.49
CA TYR A 345 0.58 -22.43 0.55
C TYR A 345 1.51 -23.62 0.67
N LEU A 346 1.55 -24.26 1.85
CA LEU A 346 2.27 -25.51 2.11
C LEU A 346 1.30 -26.70 2.25
N ASN A 347 0.00 -26.46 2.12
CA ASN A 347 -1.01 -27.50 2.28
C ASN A 347 -1.21 -28.25 0.95
N PRO A 348 -0.89 -29.56 0.86
CA PRO A 348 -1.00 -30.31 -0.38
C PRO A 348 -2.43 -30.32 -0.95
N GLU A 349 -3.47 -30.28 -0.09
CA GLU A 349 -4.86 -30.26 -0.56
C GLU A 349 -5.21 -28.93 -1.23
N TRP A 350 -4.70 -27.82 -0.70
CA TRP A 350 -4.90 -26.50 -1.31
C TRP A 350 -4.11 -26.39 -2.61
N ILE A 351 -2.83 -26.77 -2.61
CA ILE A 351 -1.99 -26.74 -3.82
C ILE A 351 -2.64 -27.60 -4.91
N LYS A 352 -3.05 -28.84 -4.58
CA LYS A 352 -3.71 -29.76 -5.50
C LYS A 352 -5.01 -29.16 -6.08
N ALA A 353 -5.83 -28.53 -5.25
CA ALA A 353 -7.05 -27.87 -5.72
C ALA A 353 -6.71 -26.75 -6.74
N ILE A 354 -5.76 -25.88 -6.40
CA ILE A 354 -5.36 -24.76 -7.25
C ILE A 354 -4.77 -25.23 -8.59
N ILE A 355 -3.82 -26.18 -8.59
CA ILE A 355 -3.17 -26.64 -9.83
C ILE A 355 -4.13 -27.38 -10.78
N ASN A 356 -5.27 -27.85 -10.29
CA ASN A 356 -6.30 -28.49 -11.10
C ASN A 356 -7.16 -27.49 -11.90
N GLU A 357 -7.08 -26.18 -11.60
CA GLU A 357 -7.79 -25.10 -12.30
C GLU A 357 -7.15 -24.70 -13.65
N GLY A 358 -6.45 -25.63 -14.30
CA GLY A 358 -5.87 -25.41 -15.64
C GLY A 358 -4.82 -24.30 -15.68
N TYR A 359 -4.98 -23.36 -16.60
CA TYR A 359 -4.07 -22.21 -16.78
C TYR A 359 -4.01 -21.29 -15.54
N GLN A 360 -5.14 -21.17 -14.81
CA GLN A 360 -5.24 -20.28 -13.64
C GLN A 360 -4.50 -20.83 -12.42
N GLY A 361 -4.29 -22.14 -12.34
CA GLY A 361 -3.58 -22.77 -11.22
C GLY A 361 -2.16 -22.24 -11.03
N PRO A 362 -1.26 -22.41 -12.02
CA PRO A 362 0.10 -21.88 -11.93
C PRO A 362 0.14 -20.35 -11.80
N ARG A 363 -0.77 -19.64 -12.49
CA ARG A 363 -0.88 -18.17 -12.36
C ARG A 363 -1.18 -17.75 -10.93
N THR A 364 -2.05 -18.49 -10.26
CA THR A 364 -2.43 -18.24 -8.87
C THR A 364 -1.23 -18.46 -7.96
N ILE A 365 -0.49 -19.57 -8.12
CA ILE A 365 0.74 -19.83 -7.36
C ILE A 365 1.76 -18.72 -7.59
N ALA A 366 1.99 -18.29 -8.83
CA ALA A 366 2.91 -17.19 -9.16
C ALA A 366 2.56 -15.88 -8.43
N LYS A 367 1.27 -15.53 -8.35
CA LYS A 367 0.82 -14.36 -7.56
C LYS A 367 1.18 -14.49 -6.08
N TYR A 368 0.87 -15.63 -5.47
CA TYR A 368 1.21 -15.84 -4.06
C TYR A 368 2.73 -15.83 -3.83
N THR A 369 3.52 -16.38 -4.74
CA THR A 369 4.99 -16.29 -4.69
C THR A 369 5.44 -14.84 -4.71
N SER A 370 4.91 -14.02 -5.62
CA SER A 370 5.21 -12.58 -5.70
C SER A 370 4.79 -11.83 -4.43
N HIS A 371 3.64 -12.15 -3.83
CA HIS A 371 3.22 -11.52 -2.58
C HIS A 371 4.10 -11.91 -1.39
N LEU A 372 4.62 -13.16 -1.34
CA LEU A 372 5.61 -13.57 -0.35
C LEU A 372 6.90 -12.78 -0.50
N VAL A 373 7.36 -12.55 -1.74
CA VAL A 373 8.49 -11.65 -2.02
C VAL A 373 8.20 -10.22 -1.55
N GLY A 374 6.98 -9.72 -1.75
CA GLY A 374 6.56 -8.41 -1.22
C GLY A 374 6.63 -8.33 0.31
N TRP A 375 6.22 -9.40 1.01
CA TRP A 375 6.38 -9.50 2.47
C TRP A 375 7.83 -9.58 2.90
N GLU A 376 8.68 -10.34 2.20
CA GLU A 376 10.13 -10.40 2.45
C GLU A 376 10.76 -9.01 2.39
N TYR A 377 10.41 -8.20 1.39
CA TYR A 377 10.95 -6.85 1.24
C TYR A 377 10.45 -5.86 2.27
N THR A 378 9.20 -5.99 2.69
CA THR A 378 8.60 -5.02 3.60
C THR A 378 8.81 -5.36 5.07
N VAL A 379 8.93 -6.65 5.40
CA VAL A 379 9.03 -7.17 6.78
C VAL A 379 9.83 -8.49 6.77
N PRO A 380 11.17 -8.45 6.58
CA PRO A 380 12.01 -9.64 6.35
C PRO A 380 12.02 -10.63 7.52
N GLU A 381 11.71 -10.22 8.74
CA GLU A 381 11.66 -11.12 9.91
C GLU A 381 10.50 -12.13 9.90
N LEU A 382 9.57 -11.98 8.93
CA LEU A 382 8.41 -12.86 8.78
C LEU A 382 8.77 -14.22 8.20
N LEU A 383 9.62 -14.24 7.18
CA LEU A 383 9.92 -15.40 6.36
C LEU A 383 11.42 -15.70 6.49
N ASP A 384 11.77 -16.79 7.16
CA ASP A 384 13.18 -17.19 7.24
C ASP A 384 13.56 -18.11 6.05
N SER A 385 14.86 -18.37 5.91
CA SER A 385 15.36 -19.28 4.87
C SER A 385 14.74 -20.69 4.98
N GLY A 386 14.32 -21.13 6.17
CA GLY A 386 13.65 -22.42 6.36
C GLY A 386 12.25 -22.44 5.76
N PHE A 387 11.52 -21.33 5.88
CA PHE A 387 10.24 -21.16 5.17
C PHE A 387 10.42 -21.25 3.66
N TRP A 388 11.42 -20.57 3.09
CA TRP A 388 11.67 -20.61 1.65
C TRP A 388 12.05 -22.02 1.15
N ASP A 389 12.78 -22.80 1.94
CA ASP A 389 13.03 -24.22 1.66
C ASP A 389 11.74 -25.05 1.67
N GLU A 390 10.88 -24.89 2.68
CA GLU A 390 9.60 -25.59 2.75
C GLU A 390 8.67 -25.21 1.58
N TYR A 391 8.67 -23.93 1.18
CA TYR A 391 7.88 -23.45 0.06
C TYR A 391 8.41 -23.98 -1.27
N TYR A 392 9.73 -23.93 -1.49
CA TYR A 392 10.39 -24.54 -2.64
C TYR A 392 10.05 -26.04 -2.77
N ASP A 393 10.17 -26.78 -1.66
CA ASP A 393 9.82 -28.19 -1.60
C ASP A 393 8.37 -28.45 -2.05
N ALA A 394 7.45 -27.60 -1.60
CA ALA A 394 6.01 -27.74 -1.84
C ALA A 394 5.59 -27.36 -3.26
N VAL A 395 6.15 -26.29 -3.84
CA VAL A 395 5.68 -25.71 -5.12
C VAL A 395 6.68 -25.78 -6.27
N VAL A 396 7.90 -26.29 -6.06
CA VAL A 396 8.91 -26.46 -7.12
C VAL A 396 9.42 -27.91 -7.16
N ALA A 397 9.88 -28.44 -6.02
CA ALA A 397 10.42 -29.80 -5.96
C ALA A 397 9.35 -30.91 -6.01
N ASP A 398 8.07 -30.53 -5.97
CA ASP A 398 6.93 -31.44 -5.97
C ASP A 398 7.01 -32.52 -4.88
N LYS A 399 7.39 -32.12 -3.65
CA LYS A 399 7.55 -33.02 -2.48
C LYS A 399 6.34 -33.92 -2.22
N TYR A 400 5.15 -33.47 -2.59
CA TYR A 400 3.89 -34.18 -2.39
C TYR A 400 3.46 -35.03 -3.60
N ASN A 401 4.24 -35.06 -4.69
CA ASN A 401 3.95 -35.77 -5.93
C ASN A 401 2.58 -35.39 -6.52
N LEU A 402 2.28 -34.10 -6.58
CA LEU A 402 1.02 -33.54 -7.09
C LEU A 402 0.99 -33.42 -8.62
N GLY A 403 2.13 -33.61 -9.29
CA GLY A 403 2.25 -33.47 -10.73
C GLY A 403 2.46 -32.01 -11.15
N LEU A 404 3.24 -31.25 -10.38
CA LEU A 404 3.47 -29.82 -10.60
C LEU A 404 4.05 -29.54 -11.98
N LYS A 405 4.95 -30.39 -12.49
CA LYS A 405 5.50 -30.26 -13.85
C LYS A 405 4.40 -30.21 -14.91
N THR A 406 3.41 -31.10 -14.81
CA THR A 406 2.27 -31.16 -15.73
C THR A 406 1.31 -29.99 -15.52
N ALA A 407 1.13 -29.52 -14.29
CA ALA A 407 0.33 -28.34 -14.03
C ALA A 407 0.98 -27.08 -14.62
N TYR A 408 2.29 -26.90 -14.41
CA TYR A 408 3.06 -25.74 -14.84
C TYR A 408 3.24 -25.68 -16.35
N SER A 409 3.26 -26.81 -17.06
CA SER A 409 3.23 -26.79 -18.53
C SER A 409 1.93 -26.20 -19.11
N LYS A 410 0.84 -26.13 -18.35
CA LYS A 410 -0.40 -25.45 -18.78
C LYS A 410 -0.27 -23.93 -18.78
N ASN A 411 0.69 -23.39 -18.04
CA ASN A 411 1.02 -21.97 -18.02
C ASN A 411 2.52 -21.79 -17.73
N PRO A 412 3.37 -21.99 -18.75
CA PRO A 412 4.82 -21.97 -18.59
C PRO A 412 5.34 -20.59 -18.20
N TYR A 413 4.64 -19.51 -18.57
CA TYR A 413 5.02 -18.15 -18.19
C TYR A 413 4.90 -17.92 -16.68
N ALA A 414 3.83 -18.40 -16.06
CA ALA A 414 3.71 -18.35 -14.60
C ALA A 414 4.77 -19.23 -13.91
N ALA A 415 5.14 -20.36 -14.51
CA ALA A 415 6.23 -21.19 -14.00
C ALA A 415 7.58 -20.47 -14.03
N MET A 416 7.87 -19.73 -15.11
CA MET A 416 9.07 -18.88 -15.20
C MET A 416 9.09 -17.85 -14.07
N ASP A 417 7.96 -17.18 -13.81
CA ASP A 417 7.86 -16.15 -12.76
C ASP A 417 8.06 -16.73 -11.35
N ILE A 418 7.50 -17.90 -11.06
CA ILE A 418 7.73 -18.62 -9.79
C ILE A 418 9.23 -18.90 -9.61
N LEU A 419 9.87 -19.49 -10.63
CA LEU A 419 11.29 -19.85 -10.59
C LEU A 419 12.19 -18.62 -10.48
N ALA A 420 11.84 -17.53 -11.17
CA ALA A 420 12.57 -16.27 -11.12
C ALA A 420 12.51 -15.64 -9.71
N HIS A 421 11.37 -15.68 -9.03
CA HIS A 421 11.28 -15.19 -7.64
C HIS A 421 12.09 -16.02 -6.65
N PHE A 422 12.15 -17.35 -6.80
CA PHE A 422 13.07 -18.16 -5.98
C PHE A 422 14.54 -17.80 -6.24
N ALA A 423 14.91 -17.61 -7.52
CA ALA A 423 16.25 -17.14 -7.89
C ALA A 423 16.54 -15.76 -7.29
N GLU A 424 15.56 -14.85 -7.31
CA GLU A 424 15.64 -13.50 -6.73
C GLU A 424 15.92 -13.54 -5.22
N MET A 425 15.15 -14.34 -4.47
CA MET A 425 15.34 -14.48 -3.02
C MET A 425 16.71 -15.06 -2.67
N ALA A 426 17.21 -16.00 -3.48
CA ALA A 426 18.56 -16.54 -3.32
C ALA A 426 19.64 -15.50 -3.67
N ASN A 427 19.51 -14.79 -4.78
CA ASN A 427 20.48 -13.78 -5.21
C ASN A 427 20.61 -12.62 -4.22
N ARG A 428 19.50 -12.25 -3.55
CA ARG A 428 19.48 -11.19 -2.53
C ARG A 428 19.86 -11.68 -1.13
N GLY A 429 20.19 -12.97 -0.96
CA GLY A 429 20.60 -13.55 0.32
C GLY A 429 19.47 -13.74 1.33
N GLN A 430 18.20 -13.63 0.91
CA GLN A 430 17.03 -13.86 1.77
C GLN A 430 16.71 -15.35 1.89
N TRP A 431 17.08 -16.14 0.87
CA TRP A 431 17.01 -17.59 0.90
C TRP A 431 18.39 -18.22 0.69
N ASN A 432 18.83 -19.06 1.62
CA ASN A 432 20.11 -19.78 1.52
C ASN A 432 19.94 -21.05 0.68
N ALA A 433 19.67 -20.89 -0.62
CA ALA A 433 19.50 -21.99 -1.55
C ALA A 433 20.79 -22.82 -1.71
N ARG A 434 20.64 -24.15 -1.72
CA ARG A 434 21.75 -25.07 -2.05
C ARG A 434 22.07 -25.00 -3.54
N SER A 435 23.32 -25.31 -3.90
CA SER A 435 23.76 -25.33 -5.29
C SER A 435 22.90 -26.23 -6.19
N GLU A 436 22.41 -27.36 -5.67
CA GLU A 436 21.51 -28.26 -6.40
C GLU A 436 20.12 -27.63 -6.64
N GLN A 437 19.60 -26.85 -5.68
CA GLN A 437 18.34 -26.11 -5.85
C GLN A 437 18.50 -25.02 -6.90
N LEU A 438 19.60 -24.27 -6.88
CA LEU A 438 19.90 -23.24 -7.89
C LEU A 438 20.05 -23.83 -9.29
N ALA A 439 20.78 -24.95 -9.42
CA ALA A 439 20.91 -25.67 -10.69
C ALA A 439 19.56 -26.17 -11.19
N PHE A 440 18.71 -26.72 -10.31
CA PHE A 440 17.37 -27.17 -10.69
C PHE A 440 16.48 -26.01 -11.17
N ILE A 441 16.45 -24.90 -10.43
CA ILE A 441 15.71 -23.69 -10.81
C ILE A 441 16.17 -23.18 -12.17
N ALA A 442 17.49 -23.08 -12.37
CA ALA A 442 18.08 -22.58 -13.60
C ALA A 442 17.76 -23.49 -14.80
N GLU A 443 17.90 -24.80 -14.65
CA GLU A 443 17.56 -25.77 -15.69
C GLU A 443 16.06 -25.73 -16.03
N CYS A 444 15.17 -25.69 -15.04
CA CYS A 444 13.74 -25.57 -15.29
C CYS A 444 13.39 -24.26 -16.02
N LEU A 445 13.90 -23.12 -15.54
CA LEU A 445 13.67 -21.81 -16.14
C LEU A 445 14.19 -21.77 -17.58
N GLY A 446 15.41 -22.27 -17.80
CA GLY A 446 16.03 -22.34 -19.12
C GLY A 446 15.22 -23.19 -20.09
N ASN A 447 14.71 -24.35 -19.66
CA ASN A 447 13.89 -25.23 -20.50
C ASN A 447 12.54 -24.59 -20.84
N TYR A 448 11.86 -23.97 -19.87
CA TYR A 448 10.61 -23.25 -20.16
C TYR A 448 10.84 -22.15 -21.19
N VAL A 449 11.91 -21.37 -21.05
CA VAL A 449 12.24 -20.30 -22.01
C VAL A 449 12.61 -20.85 -23.39
N ALA A 450 13.39 -21.93 -23.45
CA ALA A 450 13.79 -22.54 -24.71
C ALA A 450 12.60 -23.13 -25.48
N GLU A 451 11.60 -23.66 -24.77
CA GLU A 451 10.43 -24.30 -25.37
C GLU A 451 9.30 -23.31 -25.70
N ASN A 452 9.12 -22.25 -24.89
CA ASN A 452 7.93 -21.39 -24.93
C ASN A 452 8.25 -19.91 -25.20
N GLY A 453 9.52 -19.52 -25.27
CA GLY A 453 9.92 -18.11 -25.25
C GLY A 453 9.89 -17.53 -23.84
N VAL A 454 10.16 -16.23 -23.71
CA VAL A 454 10.26 -15.55 -22.40
C VAL A 454 8.90 -15.02 -21.94
N SER A 455 8.61 -15.07 -20.63
CA SER A 455 7.40 -14.47 -20.05
C SER A 455 7.39 -12.93 -20.15
N CYS A 456 8.59 -12.34 -20.15
CA CYS A 456 8.79 -10.89 -20.06
C CYS A 456 8.01 -10.19 -18.95
N SER A 457 7.87 -10.87 -17.81
CA SER A 457 7.54 -10.25 -16.53
C SER A 457 8.70 -9.40 -16.01
N GLY A 458 8.44 -8.64 -14.93
CA GLY A 458 9.48 -7.87 -14.25
C GLY A 458 10.66 -8.73 -13.82
N SER A 459 10.39 -9.88 -13.20
CA SER A 459 11.43 -10.78 -12.69
C SER A 459 12.20 -11.54 -13.79
N VAL A 460 11.73 -11.55 -15.05
CA VAL A 460 12.40 -12.24 -16.16
C VAL A 460 13.04 -11.27 -17.17
N CYS A 461 12.28 -10.35 -17.77
CA CYS A 461 12.87 -9.40 -18.74
C CYS A 461 13.32 -8.08 -18.11
N GLY A 462 12.78 -7.73 -16.94
CA GLY A 462 13.15 -6.53 -16.19
C GLY A 462 14.50 -6.67 -15.49
N ASP A 463 14.66 -7.72 -14.68
CA ASP A 463 15.89 -7.98 -13.93
C ASP A 463 16.94 -8.77 -14.74
N ARG A 464 17.70 -8.01 -15.53
CA ARG A 464 18.70 -8.57 -16.45
C ARG A 464 19.91 -9.17 -15.72
N GLU A 465 20.31 -8.56 -14.60
CA GLU A 465 21.46 -9.06 -13.83
C GLU A 465 21.10 -10.35 -13.11
N LEU A 466 19.87 -10.47 -12.59
CA LEU A 466 19.37 -11.73 -12.03
C LEU A 466 19.35 -12.84 -13.09
N MET A 467 18.79 -12.59 -14.27
CA MET A 467 18.77 -13.60 -15.34
C MET A 467 20.17 -14.01 -15.80
N LYS A 468 21.11 -13.05 -15.88
CA LYS A 468 22.51 -13.35 -16.17
C LYS A 468 23.12 -14.22 -15.07
N TRP A 469 22.90 -13.87 -13.81
CA TRP A 469 23.40 -14.60 -12.65
C TRP A 469 22.86 -16.02 -12.60
N ILE A 470 21.54 -16.24 -12.72
CA ILE A 470 20.97 -17.58 -12.64
C ILE A 470 21.38 -18.47 -13.84
N SER A 471 21.66 -17.86 -15.00
CA SER A 471 22.10 -18.59 -16.20
C SER A 471 23.43 -19.32 -16.03
N GLN A 472 24.28 -18.90 -15.06
CA GLN A 472 25.56 -19.56 -14.80
C GLN A 472 25.40 -20.99 -14.23
N TYR A 473 24.24 -21.28 -13.65
CA TYR A 473 23.90 -22.60 -13.09
C TYR A 473 23.28 -23.54 -14.14
N MET A 474 23.04 -23.06 -15.36
CA MET A 474 22.53 -23.88 -16.47
C MET A 474 23.65 -24.62 -17.19
N SER A 475 23.32 -25.76 -17.80
CA SER A 475 24.17 -26.42 -18.79
C SER A 475 24.53 -25.49 -19.94
N SER A 476 25.73 -25.67 -20.50
CA SER A 476 26.28 -24.72 -21.48
C SER A 476 25.41 -24.53 -22.74
N ASP A 477 24.77 -25.59 -23.23
CA ASP A 477 23.90 -25.52 -24.40
C ASP A 477 22.56 -24.86 -24.09
N LEU A 478 21.99 -25.14 -22.93
CA LEU A 478 20.74 -24.49 -22.50
C LEU A 478 20.97 -23.00 -22.25
N ARG A 479 22.10 -22.64 -21.61
CA ARG A 479 22.49 -21.25 -21.39
C ARG A 479 22.54 -20.43 -22.68
N LYS A 480 23.08 -20.99 -23.77
CA LYS A 480 23.11 -20.33 -25.09
C LYS A 480 21.70 -20.06 -25.62
N LYS A 481 20.79 -21.03 -25.53
CA LYS A 481 19.39 -20.88 -25.96
C LYS A 481 18.66 -19.84 -25.11
N PHE A 482 18.85 -19.90 -23.79
CA PHE A 482 18.26 -18.99 -22.82
C PHE A 482 18.68 -17.53 -23.06
N THR A 483 19.99 -17.30 -23.17
CA THR A 483 20.53 -15.94 -23.43
C THR A 483 20.13 -15.42 -24.81
N ALA A 484 20.13 -16.27 -25.85
CA ALA A 484 19.64 -15.87 -27.17
C ALA A 484 18.16 -15.45 -27.15
N ALA A 485 17.30 -16.19 -26.43
CA ALA A 485 15.89 -15.85 -26.29
C ALA A 485 15.69 -14.52 -25.55
N LEU A 486 16.43 -14.30 -24.45
CA LEU A 486 16.41 -13.03 -23.72
C LEU A 486 16.93 -11.86 -24.56
N TYR A 487 17.99 -12.05 -25.34
CA TYR A 487 18.50 -11.04 -26.25
C TYR A 487 17.48 -10.68 -27.34
N ALA A 488 16.85 -11.69 -27.95
CA ALA A 488 15.83 -11.48 -28.96
C ALA A 488 14.62 -10.70 -28.42
N ALA A 489 14.22 -10.94 -27.17
CA ALA A 489 13.08 -10.27 -26.55
C ALA A 489 13.40 -8.85 -26.03
N THR A 490 14.61 -8.63 -25.51
CA THR A 490 14.94 -7.39 -24.77
C THR A 490 15.89 -6.45 -25.52
N GLY A 491 16.63 -6.96 -26.51
CA GLY A 491 17.75 -6.25 -27.14
C GLY A 491 18.91 -5.91 -26.20
N ALA A 492 18.92 -6.47 -24.99
CA ALA A 492 19.90 -6.09 -23.96
C ALA A 492 21.28 -6.69 -24.26
N SER A 493 22.29 -5.84 -24.42
CA SER A 493 23.66 -6.24 -24.77
C SER A 493 24.30 -7.24 -23.80
N VAL A 494 23.84 -7.30 -22.55
CA VAL A 494 24.27 -8.28 -21.54
C VAL A 494 23.97 -9.73 -21.94
N PHE A 495 23.01 -9.95 -22.83
CA PHE A 495 22.65 -11.25 -23.40
C PHE A 495 23.10 -11.43 -24.85
N ALA A 496 23.80 -10.44 -25.42
CA ALA A 496 24.23 -10.53 -26.80
C ALA A 496 25.11 -11.79 -27.01
N PRO A 497 24.94 -12.49 -28.14
CA PRO A 497 25.85 -13.57 -28.48
C PRO A 497 27.29 -13.02 -28.55
N GLU A 498 28.25 -13.76 -27.99
CA GLU A 498 29.68 -13.47 -28.17
C GLU A 498 29.93 -13.21 -29.66
N PRO A 499 30.63 -12.10 -30.03
CA PRO A 499 30.91 -11.83 -31.43
C PRO A 499 31.63 -13.05 -31.99
N SER A 500 30.98 -13.72 -32.95
CA SER A 500 31.58 -14.82 -33.68
C SER A 500 32.88 -14.29 -34.27
N GLY A 501 34.01 -14.80 -33.78
CA GLY A 501 35.36 -14.42 -34.17
C GLY A 501 35.73 -14.79 -35.61
N ASP A 502 34.78 -14.71 -36.54
CA ASP A 502 35.00 -14.77 -37.97
C ASP A 502 34.95 -13.34 -38.53
N VAL A 503 35.94 -12.53 -38.16
CA VAL A 503 36.39 -11.49 -39.06
C VAL A 503 37.07 -12.21 -40.21
N ASN A 504 36.32 -12.47 -41.28
CA ASN A 504 36.89 -12.93 -42.53
C ASN A 504 37.74 -11.77 -43.08
N PRO A 505 39.08 -11.86 -43.14
CA PRO A 505 39.91 -10.80 -43.69
C PRO A 505 39.87 -10.93 -45.21
N GLY A 506 38.80 -10.46 -45.82
CA GLY A 506 38.68 -10.49 -47.26
C GLY A 506 37.26 -10.41 -47.73
N GLU A 507 36.69 -9.21 -47.76
CA GLU A 507 35.91 -8.78 -48.91
C GLU A 507 35.83 -7.26 -48.94
N ASN A 508 36.51 -6.72 -49.95
CA ASN A 508 36.52 -5.32 -50.31
C ASN A 508 35.26 -5.04 -51.17
N PRO A 509 34.49 -3.97 -50.93
CA PRO A 509 33.76 -3.33 -52.01
C PRO A 509 34.33 -1.93 -52.27
N SER A 510 34.94 -1.79 -53.45
CA SER A 510 35.04 -0.60 -54.31
C SER A 510 34.89 0.80 -53.69
N THR A 511 36.00 1.53 -53.72
CA THR A 511 36.11 2.99 -53.92
C THR A 511 35.35 3.46 -55.18
N GLY A 512 34.72 4.63 -55.32
CA GLY A 512 34.70 5.91 -54.58
C GLY A 512 33.63 6.85 -55.20
N PRO A 513 33.73 8.22 -55.18
CA PRO A 513 34.88 9.04 -54.80
C PRO A 513 34.63 10.12 -53.71
N THR A 514 35.75 10.41 -53.05
CA THR A 514 36.22 11.60 -52.33
C THR A 514 35.55 12.96 -52.60
N THR A 515 35.38 13.74 -51.52
CA THR A 515 36.05 15.05 -51.31
C THR A 515 36.16 15.37 -49.82
N GLY A 516 37.39 15.57 -49.32
CA GLY A 516 37.68 16.23 -48.03
C GLY A 516 37.57 17.77 -48.12
N PRO A 517 38.05 18.56 -47.13
CA PRO A 517 39.41 18.42 -46.60
C PRO A 517 39.59 18.48 -45.08
N SER A 518 40.77 18.01 -44.69
CA SER A 518 41.42 17.97 -43.38
C SER A 518 41.91 19.34 -42.87
N ALA A 519 42.15 19.42 -41.55
CA ALA A 519 43.31 20.06 -40.90
C ALA A 519 43.25 19.79 -39.38
N THR A 520 44.00 18.82 -38.84
CA THR A 520 45.32 18.95 -38.15
C THR A 520 45.33 19.69 -36.81
N GLY A 521 45.76 18.98 -35.76
CA GLY A 521 46.79 19.51 -34.84
C GLY A 521 46.48 19.55 -33.34
N GLY A 522 47.06 18.61 -32.58
CA GLY A 522 47.86 18.92 -31.39
C GLY A 522 47.20 19.08 -30.02
N GLY A 523 47.59 18.21 -29.08
CA GLY A 523 48.20 18.67 -27.82
C GLY A 523 47.33 18.83 -26.56
N SER A 524 47.48 17.85 -25.65
CA SER A 524 47.76 18.00 -24.21
C SER A 524 46.87 18.86 -23.27
N SER A 525 46.36 18.16 -22.24
CA SER A 525 46.34 18.51 -20.80
C SER A 525 45.72 19.83 -20.31
N GLY A 526 44.75 19.70 -19.39
CA GLY A 526 44.42 20.75 -18.43
C GLY A 526 43.25 20.41 -17.50
N ARG A 527 43.57 20.02 -16.26
CA ARG A 527 42.63 20.06 -15.12
C ARG A 527 42.40 21.53 -14.73
N THR A 528 41.14 21.91 -14.51
CA THR A 528 40.75 22.89 -13.49
C THR A 528 39.29 22.66 -13.07
N SER A 529 39.08 22.83 -11.77
CA SER A 529 37.87 22.58 -11.01
C SER A 529 36.90 23.76 -11.01
N ALA A 530 35.67 23.42 -10.59
CA ALA A 530 34.76 24.19 -9.72
C ALA A 530 33.68 25.10 -10.34
N ASP A 531 32.57 25.09 -9.59
CA ASP A 531 31.29 25.80 -9.68
C ASP A 531 30.35 25.43 -10.84
N GLY A 532 29.07 25.10 -10.62
CA GLY A 532 28.21 25.34 -9.47
C GLY A 532 26.91 25.95 -9.99
N SER A 533 25.85 25.15 -10.13
CA SER A 533 24.44 25.58 -10.10
C SER A 533 23.54 24.40 -10.48
N ALA A 534 22.82 23.88 -9.48
CA ALA A 534 21.79 22.89 -9.66
C ALA A 534 20.53 23.53 -10.25
N GLY A 535 20.30 23.29 -11.54
CA GLY A 535 19.01 23.52 -12.19
C GLY A 535 18.07 22.34 -11.94
N ARG A 536 17.03 22.57 -11.15
CA ARG A 536 15.88 21.66 -10.97
C ARG A 536 15.22 21.40 -12.33
N THR A 537 15.15 20.14 -12.74
CA THR A 537 14.25 19.70 -13.82
C THR A 537 13.19 18.77 -13.25
N SER A 538 11.96 19.27 -13.28
CA SER A 538 10.72 18.53 -13.11
C SER A 538 10.58 17.49 -14.24
N ALA A 539 10.57 16.21 -13.89
CA ALA A 539 10.16 15.15 -14.80
C ALA A 539 8.66 14.91 -14.59
N ALA A 540 7.88 15.21 -15.63
CA ALA A 540 6.47 14.87 -15.73
C ALA A 540 6.33 13.35 -15.87
N SER A 541 5.64 12.71 -14.92
CA SER A 541 5.22 11.32 -15.04
C SER A 541 3.96 11.24 -15.90
N GLN A 542 4.08 10.54 -17.03
CA GLN A 542 2.93 10.10 -17.81
C GLN A 542 2.16 9.03 -17.04
N ALA A 543 0.87 9.24 -16.89
CA ALA A 543 -0.07 8.29 -16.31
C ALA A 543 -0.21 7.06 -17.24
N VAL A 544 0.11 5.88 -16.72
CA VAL A 544 -0.28 4.60 -17.31
C VAL A 544 -1.39 4.04 -16.43
N VAL A 545 -2.57 3.86 -17.04
CA VAL A 545 -3.79 3.35 -16.41
C VAL A 545 -3.60 1.88 -16.07
N SER A 546 -3.71 1.51 -14.79
CA SER A 546 -3.80 0.12 -14.35
C SER A 546 -5.24 -0.36 -14.43
N ASP A 547 -5.49 -1.35 -15.29
CA ASP A 547 -6.80 -1.97 -15.51
C ASP A 547 -7.13 -2.97 -14.39
N SER A 548 -8.33 -2.83 -13.84
CA SER A 548 -8.94 -3.79 -12.92
C SER A 548 -9.65 -4.87 -13.74
N SER A 549 -9.18 -6.11 -13.59
CA SER A 549 -9.66 -7.32 -14.27
C SER A 549 -11.19 -7.44 -14.47
N GLN A 550 -11.63 -7.51 -15.73
CA GLN A 550 -12.82 -8.25 -16.19
C GLN A 550 -12.49 -8.98 -17.52
N ASP A 551 -12.76 -10.29 -17.56
CA ASP A 551 -12.49 -11.18 -18.71
C ASP A 551 -13.61 -11.09 -19.80
N SER A 552 -13.17 -10.66 -20.99
CA SER A 552 -13.40 -11.09 -22.40
C SER A 552 -14.70 -11.75 -22.93
N ALA A 553 -15.07 -11.36 -24.17
CA ALA A 553 -15.11 -12.24 -25.36
C ALA A 553 -15.25 -11.46 -26.71
N GLY A 554 -14.49 -11.86 -27.75
CA GLY A 554 -14.76 -11.53 -29.17
C GLY A 554 -13.52 -11.38 -30.09
N GLU A 555 -13.34 -12.31 -31.03
CA GLU A 555 -12.32 -12.42 -32.12
C GLU A 555 -12.25 -11.15 -33.03
N GLU A 556 -11.19 -10.80 -33.77
CA GLU A 556 -10.57 -11.47 -34.93
C GLU A 556 -9.41 -10.56 -35.47
N ALA A 557 -8.56 -11.10 -36.35
CA ALA A 557 -7.23 -10.59 -36.71
C ALA A 557 -7.16 -9.31 -37.59
N GLY A 558 -6.10 -8.51 -37.44
CA GLY A 558 -5.77 -7.43 -38.38
C GLY A 558 -4.44 -6.69 -38.12
N GLN A 559 -3.47 -6.91 -39.01
CA GLN A 559 -2.22 -6.18 -39.33
C GLN A 559 -1.78 -4.95 -38.49
N GLN A 560 -0.56 -5.06 -37.95
CA GLN A 560 0.19 -4.02 -37.27
C GLN A 560 0.90 -3.08 -38.29
N LYS A 561 0.68 -1.76 -38.19
CA LYS A 561 1.50 -0.72 -38.84
C LYS A 561 2.00 0.25 -37.78
N SER A 562 3.32 0.39 -37.67
CA SER A 562 4.00 1.38 -36.83
C SER A 562 4.04 2.74 -37.52
N TYR A 563 3.91 3.82 -36.75
CA TYR A 563 4.21 5.18 -37.20
C TYR A 563 5.24 5.81 -36.27
N GLU A 564 6.30 6.32 -36.88
CA GLU A 564 7.39 7.09 -36.26
C GLU A 564 6.97 8.56 -36.17
N VAL A 565 7.14 9.21 -35.00
CA VAL A 565 6.83 10.63 -34.83
C VAL A 565 8.13 11.42 -34.81
N LYS A 566 8.31 12.31 -35.80
CA LYS A 566 9.34 13.36 -35.79
C LYS A 566 8.90 14.51 -34.90
N GLU A 567 9.78 14.97 -34.02
CA GLU A 567 9.62 16.25 -33.34
C GLU A 567 9.84 17.42 -34.31
N THR A 568 8.92 18.38 -34.30
CA THR A 568 9.15 19.72 -34.84
C THR A 568 8.85 20.74 -33.76
N HIS A 569 9.90 21.45 -33.32
CA HIS A 569 9.77 22.66 -32.53
C HIS A 569 9.19 23.80 -33.39
N SER A 570 8.16 24.49 -32.89
CA SER A 570 7.80 25.82 -33.38
C SER A 570 7.18 26.65 -32.25
N ALA A 571 7.66 27.88 -32.14
CA ALA A 571 7.40 28.85 -31.10
C ALA A 571 5.93 29.31 -31.09
N VAL A 572 5.37 29.44 -29.88
CA VAL A 572 4.00 29.92 -29.63
C VAL A 572 3.97 31.45 -29.67
N ASN A 573 3.20 31.99 -30.61
CA ASN A 573 2.53 33.27 -30.43
C ASN A 573 1.33 33.35 -31.39
N GLN A 574 0.09 33.20 -30.90
CA GLN A 574 -1.11 33.94 -31.34
C GLN A 574 -2.38 33.49 -30.61
N ARG A 575 -3.23 34.48 -30.30
CA ARG A 575 -4.58 34.36 -29.73
C ARG A 575 -5.49 33.56 -30.66
N THR A 576 -6.33 32.68 -30.10
CA THR A 576 -7.42 32.00 -30.82
C THR A 576 -8.78 32.50 -30.37
N GLU A 577 -9.56 33.01 -31.33
CA GLU A 577 -10.98 33.28 -31.18
C GLU A 577 -11.78 31.96 -31.20
N PHE A 578 -12.76 31.83 -30.30
CA PHE A 578 -13.68 30.69 -30.25
C PHE A 578 -14.74 30.80 -31.36
N PRO A 579 -15.02 29.74 -32.14
CA PRO A 579 -16.05 29.80 -33.16
C PRO A 579 -17.46 29.79 -32.55
N LEU A 580 -18.27 30.79 -32.92
CA LEU A 580 -19.66 31.05 -32.48
C LEU A 580 -20.62 29.85 -32.56
N TYR A 581 -20.33 28.86 -33.41
CA TYR A 581 -21.14 27.65 -33.56
C TYR A 581 -21.09 26.73 -32.33
N GLY A 582 -19.99 26.76 -31.55
CA GLY A 582 -19.86 25.98 -30.32
C GLY A 582 -20.79 26.46 -29.20
N VAL A 583 -21.06 27.77 -29.14
CA VAL A 583 -21.96 28.37 -28.15
C VAL A 583 -23.43 28.07 -28.47
N ALA A 584 -23.79 28.09 -29.76
CA ALA A 584 -25.15 27.74 -30.21
C ALA A 584 -25.49 26.27 -29.95
N GLY A 585 -24.53 25.35 -30.12
CA GLY A 585 -24.72 23.92 -29.84
C GLY A 585 -24.99 23.63 -28.37
N ILE A 586 -24.26 24.30 -27.46
CA ILE A 586 -24.43 24.13 -26.01
C ILE A 586 -25.79 24.69 -25.56
N ALA A 587 -26.22 25.83 -26.10
CA ALA A 587 -27.52 26.40 -25.78
C ALA A 587 -28.69 25.50 -26.23
N ALA A 588 -28.58 24.88 -27.41
CA ALA A 588 -29.61 23.96 -27.92
C ALA A 588 -29.77 22.70 -27.04
N ILE A 589 -28.66 22.14 -26.55
CA ILE A 589 -28.67 20.97 -25.65
C ILE A 589 -29.34 21.32 -24.32
N LEU A 590 -29.03 22.48 -23.74
CA LEU A 590 -29.63 22.91 -22.47
C LEU A 590 -31.14 23.15 -22.58
N VAL A 591 -31.61 23.67 -23.72
CA VAL A 591 -33.05 23.84 -23.98
C VAL A 591 -33.76 22.49 -24.13
N LEU A 592 -33.16 21.52 -24.83
CA LEU A 592 -33.74 20.18 -25.00
C LEU A 592 -33.83 19.40 -23.68
N VAL A 593 -32.81 19.52 -22.82
CA VAL A 593 -32.82 18.93 -21.47
C VAL A 593 -33.87 19.60 -20.59
N GLY A 594 -34.02 20.93 -20.66
CA GLY A 594 -35.06 21.64 -19.93
C GLY A 594 -36.48 21.24 -20.36
N VAL A 595 -36.73 21.14 -21.67
CA VAL A 595 -38.03 20.73 -22.22
C VAL A 595 -38.38 19.29 -21.83
N GLY A 596 -37.41 18.36 -21.89
CA GLY A 596 -37.60 16.97 -21.45
C GLY A 596 -37.90 16.84 -19.95
N TYR A 597 -37.27 17.67 -19.12
CA TYR A 597 -37.47 17.67 -17.67
C TYR A 597 -38.86 18.21 -17.26
N PHE A 598 -39.39 19.22 -17.96
CA PHE A 598 -40.64 19.89 -17.59
C PHE A 598 -41.90 19.38 -18.33
N LEU A 599 -41.77 18.67 -19.45
CA LEU A 599 -42.90 18.23 -20.28
C LEU A 599 -42.97 16.71 -20.53
N GLY A 600 -42.13 15.91 -19.87
CA GLY A 600 -42.14 14.45 -20.01
C GLY A 600 -43.38 13.77 -19.39
N PRO A 601 -43.87 12.63 -19.94
CA PRO A 601 -45.20 12.07 -19.64
C PRO A 601 -45.36 11.43 -18.25
N GLY A 602 -44.36 11.54 -17.37
CA GLY A 602 -44.30 10.83 -16.09
C GLY A 602 -44.94 11.54 -14.89
N ARG A 603 -45.74 12.60 -15.10
CA ARG A 603 -46.46 13.30 -14.03
C ARG A 603 -47.92 13.54 -14.42
N ARG A 604 -48.73 12.50 -14.25
CA ARG A 604 -50.14 12.60 -13.84
C ARG A 604 -50.41 11.56 -12.77
#